data_AF-A0A937TCL2-F1
#
_entry.id   AF-A0A937TCL2-F1
#
_cell.length_a   1.000
_cell.length_b   1.000
_cell.length_c   1.000
_cell.angle_alpha   90.00
_cell.angle_beta   90.00
_cell.angle_gamma   90.00
#
_symmetry.space_group_name_H-M   'P 1'
#
loop_
_entity.id
_entity.type
_entity.pdbx_description
1 polymer ?
#
loop_
_entity_poly.entity_id
_entity_poly.type
_entity_poly.pdbx_seq_one_letter_code
_entity_poly.pdbx_strand_id
1 'polypeptide(L)'
;MYLSRLILNPRNRRVQREVANPYQMHRSLMRAFPDDLKESDERLLFRLEPGRNGALTLLVQSWALPDWSYLAAPEFGGYLLPVSEP
;
A
#
# COMPACT_ATOMS: atom_id res chain seq x y z
N MET A 1 -6.54 -15.29 3.99
CA MET A 1 -5.29 -14.54 4.14
C MET A 1 -4.78 -14.19 2.76
N TYR A 2 -4.53 -12.89 2.53
CA TYR A 2 -4.09 -12.34 1.25
C TYR A 2 -2.72 -11.69 1.43
N LEU A 3 -1.89 -11.78 0.40
CA LEU A 3 -0.59 -11.12 0.32
C LEU A 3 -0.58 -10.23 -0.91
N SER A 4 -0.31 -8.95 -0.70
CA SER A 4 -0.19 -7.95 -1.76
C SER A 4 1.24 -7.41 -1.80
N ARG A 5 1.78 -7.26 -2.99
CA ARG A 5 3.06 -6.61 -3.25
C ARG A 5 2.80 -5.33 -4.03
N LEU A 6 3.02 -4.18 -3.38
CA LEU A 6 2.84 -2.86 -3.99
C LEU A 6 4.22 -2.22 -4.23
N ILE A 7 4.49 -1.82 -5.46
CA ILE A 7 5.73 -1.09 -5.79
C ILE A 7 5.41 0.40 -5.75
N LEU A 8 5.84 1.09 -4.70
CA LEU A 8 5.57 2.51 -4.50
C LEU A 8 6.53 3.36 -5.33
N ASN A 9 6.04 4.49 -5.84
CA ASN A 9 6.85 5.47 -6.53
C ASN A 9 7.57 6.41 -5.53
N PRO A 10 8.90 6.31 -5.37
CA PRO A 10 9.63 7.14 -4.42
C PRO A 10 9.65 8.63 -4.81
N ARG A 11 9.29 8.98 -6.05
CA ARG A 11 9.20 10.38 -6.52
C ARG A 11 7.86 11.03 -6.17
N ASN A 12 6.87 10.25 -5.73
CA ASN A 12 5.57 10.78 -5.34
C ASN A 12 5.62 11.37 -3.93
N ARG A 13 5.26 12.66 -3.78
CA ARG A 13 5.29 13.36 -2.47
C ARG A 13 4.40 12.70 -1.41
N ARG A 14 3.27 12.10 -1.82
CA ARG A 14 2.38 11.38 -0.92
C ARG A 14 3.04 10.10 -0.40
N VAL A 15 3.66 9.32 -1.29
CA VAL A 15 4.45 8.13 -0.91
C VAL A 15 5.54 8.49 0.08
N GLN A 16 6.31 9.56 -0.19
CA GLN A 16 7.37 10.01 0.72
C GLN A 16 6.84 10.35 2.13
N ARG A 17 5.70 11.05 2.21
CA ARG A 17 5.05 11.41 3.48
C ARG A 17 4.53 10.19 4.23
N GLU A 18 3.90 9.25 3.52
CA GLU A 18 3.33 8.04 4.12
C GLU A 18 4.41 7.07 4.58
N VAL A 19 5.49 6.92 3.80
CA VAL A 19 6.65 6.11 4.18
C VAL A 19 7.36 6.67 5.42
N ALA A 20 7.47 7.99 5.55
CA ALA A 20 8.06 8.64 6.72
C ALA A 20 7.18 8.55 7.98
N ASN A 21 5.90 8.20 7.85
CA ASN A 21 4.95 8.11 8.96
C ASN A 21 4.10 6.83 8.86
N PRO A 22 4.46 5.76 9.59
CA PRO A 22 3.75 4.48 9.53
C PRO A 22 2.23 4.58 9.76
N TYR A 23 1.77 5.53 10.57
CA TYR A 23 0.34 5.75 10.79
C TYR A 23 -0.37 6.26 9.52
N GLN A 24 0.25 7.17 8.78
CA GLN A 24 -0.31 7.64 7.50
C GLN A 24 -0.32 6.54 6.45
N MET A 25 0.73 5.71 6.40
CA MET A 25 0.75 4.51 5.55
C MET A 25 -0.41 3.57 5.91
N HIS A 26 -0.54 3.21 7.19
CA HIS A 26 -1.63 2.37 7.67
C HIS A 26 -3.01 2.92 7.29
N ARG A 27 -3.22 4.23 7.50
CA ARG A 27 -4.48 4.91 7.13
C ARG A 27 -4.78 4.81 5.64
N SER A 28 -3.77 4.95 4.78
CA SER A 28 -3.95 4.80 3.33
C SER A 28 -4.24 3.35 2.94
N LEU A 29 -3.58 2.37 3.56
CA LEU A 29 -3.84 0.94 3.30
C LEU A 29 -5.23 0.49 3.72
N MET A 30 -5.77 1.04 4.82
CA MET A 30 -7.12 0.73 5.29
C MET A 30 -8.22 1.11 4.29
N ARG A 31 -7.95 2.03 3.34
CA ARG A 31 -8.90 2.38 2.27
C ARG A 31 -9.12 1.26 1.25
N ALA A 32 -8.27 0.23 1.25
CA ALA A 32 -8.48 -0.95 0.41
C ALA A 32 -9.58 -1.87 0.94
N PHE A 33 -10.19 -1.54 2.08
CA PHE A 33 -11.21 -2.35 2.73
C PHE A 33 -12.49 -1.53 2.90
N PRO A 34 -13.65 -2.21 3.04
CA PRO A 34 -14.91 -1.54 3.33
C PRO A 34 -14.90 -0.77 4.65
N ASP A 35 -15.63 0.34 4.72
CA ASP A 35 -15.74 1.18 5.94
C ASP A 35 -16.47 0.48 7.10
N ASP A 36 -17.27 -0.54 6.81
CA ASP A 36 -18.04 -1.33 7.80
C ASP A 36 -17.28 -2.55 8.35
N LEU A 37 -15.99 -2.67 8.01
CA LEU A 37 -15.13 -3.74 8.50
C LEU A 37 -14.91 -3.62 10.00
N LYS A 38 -15.31 -4.65 10.76
CA LYS A 38 -15.06 -4.70 12.20
C LYS A 38 -13.58 -4.93 12.46
N GLU A 39 -13.05 -4.33 13.53
CA GLU A 39 -11.63 -4.51 13.93
C GLU A 39 -11.25 -5.98 14.17
N SER A 40 -12.20 -6.82 14.55
CA SER A 40 -11.98 -8.27 14.74
C SER A 40 -11.80 -9.04 13.43
N ASP A 41 -12.28 -8.48 12.32
CA ASP A 41 -12.43 -9.18 11.06
C ASP A 41 -11.25 -8.91 10.12
N GLU A 42 -10.36 -7.99 10.49
CA GLU A 42 -9.16 -7.66 9.74
C GLU A 42 -7.94 -7.49 10.65
N ARG A 43 -6.81 -7.98 10.16
CA ARG A 43 -5.51 -7.78 10.78
C ARG A 43 -4.49 -7.45 9.71
N LEU A 44 -4.50 -6.18 9.30
CA LEU A 44 -3.55 -5.66 8.33
C LEU A 44 -2.16 -5.55 8.95
N LEU A 45 -1.20 -6.22 8.34
CA LEU A 45 0.22 -6.10 8.62
C LEU A 45 0.90 -5.61 7.35
N PHE A 46 1.90 -4.73 7.49
CA PHE A 46 2.69 -4.31 6.35
C PHE A 46 4.16 -4.17 6.73
N ARG A 47 5.03 -4.35 5.73
CA ARG A 47 6.46 -4.13 5.85
C ARG A 47 6.97 -3.42 4.61
N LEU A 48 7.72 -2.35 4.82
CA LEU A 48 8.39 -1.61 3.76
C LEU A 48 9.79 -2.20 3.55
N GLU A 49 10.09 -2.57 2.31
CA GLU A 49 11.36 -3.14 1.86
C GLU A 49 12.04 -2.17 0.90
N PRO A 50 13.25 -1.68 1.21
CA PRO A 50 14.04 -0.90 0.26
C PRO A 50 14.59 -1.80 -0.86
N GLY A 51 14.26 -1.48 -2.11
CA GLY A 51 14.77 -2.17 -3.30
C GLY A 51 16.11 -1.63 -3.78
N ARG A 52 16.81 -2.44 -4.60
CA ARG A 52 18.17 -2.12 -5.11
C ARG A 52 18.26 -0.80 -5.90
N ASN A 53 17.17 -0.35 -6.53
CA ASN A 53 17.14 0.84 -7.39
C ASN A 53 16.41 2.03 -6.74
N GLY A 54 16.31 2.06 -5.40
CA GLY A 54 15.50 3.05 -4.69
C GLY A 54 13.98 2.85 -4.84
N ALA A 55 13.57 1.78 -5.53
CA ALA A 55 12.18 1.34 -5.53
C ALA A 55 11.77 0.93 -4.11
N LEU A 56 10.55 1.28 -3.72
CA LEU A 56 10.02 0.98 -2.38
C LEU A 56 8.99 -0.12 -2.53
N THR A 57 9.29 -1.32 -2.04
CA THR A 57 8.35 -2.44 -2.08
C THR A 57 7.60 -2.50 -0.77
N LEU A 58 6.28 -2.37 -0.81
CA LEU A 58 5.41 -2.52 0.34
C LEU A 58 4.76 -3.90 0.28
N LEU A 59 5.13 -4.76 1.23
CA LEU A 59 4.48 -6.05 1.44
C LEU A 59 3.32 -5.84 2.40
N VAL A 60 2.13 -6.24 2.00
CA VAL A 60 0.91 -6.14 2.81
C VAL A 60 0.33 -7.54 2.99
N GLN A 61 0.01 -7.88 4.22
CA GLN A 61 -0.72 -9.07 4.61
C GLN A 61 -2.05 -8.64 5.22
N SER A 62 -3.13 -9.24 4.76
CA SER A 62 -4.49 -8.98 5.27
C SER A 62 -5.30 -10.28 5.38
N TRP A 63 -6.38 -10.22 6.14
CA TRP A 63 -7.31 -11.33 6.29
C TRP A 63 -8.41 -11.29 5.23
N ALA A 64 -8.98 -10.11 5.00
CA ALA A 64 -9.93 -9.82 3.92
C ALA A 64 -9.21 -9.49 2.60
N LEU A 65 -9.94 -9.64 1.50
CA LEU A 65 -9.46 -9.32 0.16
C LEU A 65 -9.37 -7.80 0.01
N PRO A 66 -8.18 -7.21 -0.19
CA PRO A 66 -8.06 -5.79 -0.40
C PRO A 66 -8.41 -5.40 -1.84
N ASP A 67 -9.09 -4.27 -2.01
CA ASP A 67 -9.27 -3.60 -3.29
C ASP A 67 -8.28 -2.44 -3.43
N TRP A 68 -7.23 -2.63 -4.23
CA TRP A 68 -6.22 -1.61 -4.49
C TRP A 68 -6.58 -0.67 -5.65
N SER A 69 -7.75 -0.83 -6.30
CA SER A 69 -8.13 -0.07 -7.48
C SER A 69 -8.19 1.44 -7.22
N TYR A 70 -8.48 1.87 -5.99
CA TYR A 70 -8.48 3.28 -5.60
C TYR A 70 -7.10 3.95 -5.78
N LEU A 71 -5.99 3.21 -5.70
CA LEU A 71 -4.64 3.74 -5.93
C LEU A 71 -4.37 4.06 -7.41
N ALA A 72 -5.21 3.56 -8.32
CA ALA A 72 -5.17 3.91 -9.74
C ALA A 72 -6.00 5.17 -10.06
N ALA A 73 -6.78 5.69 -9.10
CA ALA A 73 -7.58 6.89 -9.31
C ALA A 73 -6.68 8.13 -9.57
N PRO A 74 -7.15 9.13 -10.33
CA PRO A 74 -6.35 10.31 -10.67
C PRO A 74 -5.75 11.05 -9.46
N GLU A 75 -6.45 11.06 -8.33
CA GLU A 75 -5.99 11.65 -7.06
C GLU A 75 -4.78 10.94 -6.43
N PHE A 76 -4.54 9.68 -6.82
CA PHE A 76 -3.37 8.87 -6.48
C PHE A 76 -2.42 8.71 -7.68
N GLY A 77 -2.54 9.55 -8.70
CA GLY A 77 -1.74 9.50 -9.92
C GLY A 77 -0.25 9.29 -9.64
N GLY A 78 0.31 8.23 -10.22
CA GLY A 78 1.72 7.87 -10.07
C GLY A 78 2.12 7.44 -8.65
N TYR A 79 1.19 6.96 -7.81
CA TYR A 79 1.49 6.38 -6.51
C TYR A 79 2.19 5.03 -6.63
N LEU A 80 1.70 4.17 -7.53
CA LEU A 80 2.29 2.88 -7.84
C LEU A 80 3.17 2.97 -9.09
N LEU A 81 4.30 2.26 -9.06
CA LEU A 81 5.09 1.94 -10.25
C LEU A 81 4.55 0.65 -10.88
N PRO A 82 4.70 0.48 -12.20
CA PRO A 82 4.39 -0.78 -12.84
C PRO A 82 5.24 -1.90 -12.23
N VAL A 83 4.64 -3.08 -12.07
CA VAL A 83 5.37 -4.28 -11.68
C VAL A 83 6.20 -4.70 -12.89
N SER A 84 7.49 -4.38 -12.89
CA SER A 84 8.43 -5.07 -13.76
C SER A 84 8.51 -6.52 -13.29
N GLU A 85 8.10 -7.46 -14.14
CA GLU A 85 8.44 -8.87 -13.93
C GLU A 85 9.98 -9.02 -13.95
N PRO A 86 10.53 -9.94 -13.13
CA PRO A 86 11.96 -10.24 -13.15
C PRO A 86 12.45 -10.77 -14.50
#